data_AF-A0AAW7TA69-F1
#
_entry.id   AF-A0AAW7TA69-F1
#
_cell.length_a   1.000
_cell.length_b   1.000
_cell.length_c   1.000
_cell.angle_alpha   90.00
_cell.angle_beta   90.00
_cell.angle_gamma   90.00
#
_symmetry.space_group_name_H-M   'P 1'
#
loop_
_entity.id
_entity.type
_entity.pdbx_description
1 polymer ?
#
loop_
_entity_poly.entity_id
_entity_poly.type
_entity_poly.pdbx_seq_one_letter_code
_entity_poly.pdbx_strand_id
1 'polypeptide(L)'
;MGLLTEWISHIITFILLAVVIELILPNGSFQKYVKMVVGLLFIFILFSPLLRLFHGDVNTWFASIQQQQNATLENDIEKKKKEIQASQRAYILEQMAVQLKNIASEELMRTYGLTVTDISLTIAESEQIPPQIEAITVELAEETTSVVKPIRIQSSPEMTEQHEDIARFLAQMWGVDQQMITIHLERRE
;
A
#
# COMPACT_ATOMS: atom_id res chain seq x y z
N MET A 1 17.44 -50.76 6.43
CA MET A 1 16.78 -52.03 6.07
C MET A 1 15.33 -51.72 5.76
N GLY A 2 14.82 -52.17 4.62
CA GLY A 2 13.77 -51.47 3.86
C GLY A 2 12.40 -51.37 4.54
N LEU A 3 11.80 -50.19 4.45
CA LEU A 3 10.39 -49.95 4.82
C LEU A 3 9.44 -50.95 4.16
N LEU A 4 9.76 -51.39 2.93
CA LEU A 4 9.03 -52.43 2.22
C LEU A 4 9.17 -53.81 2.87
N THR A 5 10.38 -54.17 3.29
CA THR A 5 10.64 -55.49 3.91
C THR A 5 9.95 -55.61 5.26
N GLU A 6 9.90 -54.53 6.05
CA GLU A 6 9.18 -54.48 7.31
C GLU A 6 7.66 -54.54 7.10
N TRP A 7 7.14 -53.78 6.14
CA TRP A 7 5.70 -53.82 5.80
C TRP A 7 5.25 -55.20 5.32
N ILE A 8 6.03 -55.84 4.45
CA ILE A 8 5.74 -57.21 3.97
C ILE A 8 5.83 -58.21 5.14
N SER A 9 6.80 -58.06 6.03
CA SER A 9 6.91 -58.92 7.22
C SER A 9 5.69 -58.81 8.15
N HIS A 10 5.18 -57.60 8.35
CA HIS A 10 3.94 -57.38 9.11
C HIS A 10 2.72 -58.01 8.42
N ILE A 11 2.62 -57.94 7.10
CA ILE A 11 1.56 -58.61 6.33
C ILE A 11 1.61 -60.12 6.53
N ILE A 12 2.80 -60.73 6.38
CA ILE A 12 2.97 -62.18 6.53
C ILE A 12 2.59 -62.62 7.96
N THR A 13 3.04 -61.87 8.96
CA THR A 13 2.72 -62.15 10.37
C THR A 13 1.23 -62.04 10.65
N PHE A 14 0.56 -61.01 10.11
CA PHE A 14 -0.88 -60.83 10.23
C PHE A 14 -1.67 -61.96 9.57
N ILE A 15 -1.28 -62.38 8.35
CA ILE A 15 -1.92 -63.49 7.65
C ILE A 15 -1.80 -64.80 8.45
N LEU A 16 -0.62 -65.08 9.00
CA LEU A 16 -0.40 -66.26 9.83
C LEU A 16 -1.35 -66.25 11.04
N LEU A 17 -1.43 -65.12 11.75
CA LEU A 17 -2.35 -64.94 12.88
C LEU A 17 -3.82 -65.10 12.46
N ALA A 18 -4.21 -64.50 11.34
CA ALA A 18 -5.56 -64.60 10.79
C ALA A 18 -5.97 -66.05 10.50
N VAL A 19 -5.07 -66.85 9.93
CA VAL A 19 -5.29 -68.28 9.67
C VAL A 19 -5.47 -69.07 10.97
N VAL A 20 -4.67 -68.78 12.00
CA VAL A 20 -4.80 -69.41 13.32
C VAL A 20 -6.17 -69.08 13.94
N ILE A 21 -6.60 -67.82 13.87
CA ILE A 21 -7.92 -67.39 14.35
C ILE A 21 -9.04 -68.09 13.59
N GLU A 22 -8.91 -68.23 12.27
CA GLU A 22 -9.89 -68.91 11.43
C GLU A 22 -10.02 -70.41 11.75
N LEU A 23 -8.92 -71.06 12.10
CA LEU A 23 -8.88 -72.49 12.46
C LEU A 23 -9.51 -72.76 13.83
N ILE A 24 -9.35 -71.85 14.79
CA ILE A 24 -9.92 -71.96 16.13
C ILE A 24 -11.42 -71.69 16.10
N LEU A 25 -11.89 -70.85 15.18
CA LEU A 25 -13.29 -70.46 15.14
C LEU A 25 -14.20 -71.60 14.64
N PRO A 26 -15.27 -71.94 15.39
CA PRO A 26 -16.24 -72.94 14.94
C PRO A 26 -17.02 -72.43 13.73
N ASN A 27 -17.39 -73.35 12.85
CA ASN A 27 -18.23 -73.05 11.69
C ASN A 27 -19.59 -72.51 12.16
N GLY A 28 -19.93 -71.29 11.75
CA GLY A 28 -21.17 -70.64 12.17
C GLY A 28 -21.25 -69.17 11.76
N SER A 29 -22.34 -68.51 12.17
CA SER A 29 -22.58 -67.10 11.85
C SER A 29 -21.47 -66.18 12.36
N PHE A 30 -20.90 -66.47 13.55
CA PHE A 30 -19.81 -65.70 14.14
C PHE A 30 -18.54 -65.68 13.29
N GLN A 31 -18.20 -66.79 12.64
CA GLN A 31 -17.05 -66.90 11.73
C GLN A 31 -17.15 -65.94 10.54
N LYS A 32 -18.36 -65.72 10.03
CA LYS A 32 -18.59 -64.77 8.93
C LYS A 32 -18.25 -63.33 9.34
N TYR A 33 -18.63 -62.93 10.56
CA TYR A 33 -18.33 -61.59 11.07
C TYR A 33 -16.85 -61.39 11.35
N VAL A 34 -16.18 -62.39 11.95
CA VAL A 34 -14.73 -62.33 12.19
C VAL A 34 -13.96 -62.24 10.87
N LYS A 35 -14.33 -63.05 9.86
CA LYS A 35 -13.73 -62.98 8.51
C LYS A 35 -13.88 -61.59 7.88
N MET A 36 -15.05 -60.97 8.02
CA MET A 36 -15.30 -59.63 7.50
C MET A 36 -14.38 -58.59 8.17
N VAL A 37 -14.26 -58.62 9.50
CA VAL A 37 -13.43 -57.68 10.25
C VAL A 37 -11.94 -57.89 9.96
N VAL A 38 -11.48 -59.14 9.91
CA VAL A 38 -10.09 -59.48 9.55
C VAL A 38 -9.76 -59.03 8.13
N GLY A 39 -10.69 -59.21 7.18
CA GLY A 39 -10.54 -58.69 5.82
C GLY A 39 -10.47 -57.16 5.76
N LEU A 40 -11.26 -56.45 6.57
CA LEU A 40 -11.19 -54.99 6.66
C LEU A 40 -9.85 -54.52 7.24
N LEU A 41 -9.36 -55.18 8.29
CA LEU A 41 -8.05 -54.90 8.88
C LEU A 41 -6.93 -55.16 7.87
N PHE A 42 -7.05 -56.23 7.06
CA PHE A 42 -6.10 -56.53 6.01
C PHE A 42 -6.00 -55.41 4.97
N ILE A 43 -7.15 -54.90 4.51
CA ILE A 43 -7.20 -53.76 3.58
C ILE A 43 -6.51 -52.54 4.20
N PHE A 44 -6.74 -52.25 5.48
CA PHE A 44 -6.08 -51.13 6.15
C PHE A 44 -4.55 -51.28 6.18
N ILE A 45 -4.05 -52.47 6.49
CA ILE A 45 -2.61 -52.77 6.49
C ILE A 45 -2.02 -52.63 5.07
N LEU A 46 -2.76 -53.07 4.04
CA LEU A 46 -2.36 -52.91 2.64
C LEU A 46 -2.30 -51.44 2.20
N PHE A 47 -3.20 -50.58 2.71
CA PHE A 47 -3.24 -49.15 2.39
C PHE A 47 -2.20 -48.32 3.14
N SER A 48 -1.63 -48.82 4.24
CA SER A 48 -0.62 -48.11 5.03
C SER A 48 0.53 -47.48 4.23
N PRO A 49 1.22 -48.17 3.28
CA PRO A 49 2.29 -47.56 2.49
C PRO A 49 1.79 -46.47 1.55
N LEU A 50 0.58 -46.63 1.00
CA LEU A 50 -0.04 -45.61 0.14
C LEU A 50 -0.25 -44.33 0.92
N LEU A 51 -0.76 -44.43 2.16
CA LEU A 51 -0.95 -43.27 3.04
C LEU A 51 0.37 -42.57 3.35
N ARG A 52 1.48 -43.31 3.56
CA ARG A 52 2.79 -42.72 3.84
C ARG A 52 3.32 -41.84 2.69
N LEU A 53 2.98 -42.17 1.44
CA LEU A 53 3.36 -41.34 0.29
C LEU A 53 2.66 -39.97 0.30
N PHE A 54 1.46 -39.86 0.87
CA PHE A 54 0.74 -38.58 0.97
C PHE A 54 1.25 -37.68 2.11
N HIS A 55 1.86 -38.23 3.17
CA HIS A 55 2.23 -37.42 4.35
C HIS A 55 3.38 -36.43 4.08
N GLY A 56 4.27 -36.72 3.13
CA GLY A 56 5.42 -35.85 2.81
C GLY A 56 5.02 -34.60 2.03
N ASP A 57 4.12 -34.73 1.05
CA ASP A 57 3.73 -33.63 0.15
C ASP A 57 2.63 -32.75 0.72
N VAL A 58 1.78 -33.27 1.59
CA VAL A 58 0.63 -32.52 2.11
C VAL A 58 1.07 -31.40 3.07
N ASN A 59 2.02 -31.65 3.96
CA ASN A 59 2.50 -30.63 4.90
C ASN A 59 3.24 -29.48 4.21
N THR A 60 4.04 -29.78 3.18
CA THR A 60 4.75 -28.77 2.41
C THR A 60 3.81 -27.97 1.51
N TRP A 61 2.81 -28.65 0.92
CA TRP A 61 1.75 -28.00 0.15
C TRP A 61 0.90 -27.05 0.99
N PHE A 62 0.48 -27.45 2.20
CA PHE A 62 -0.25 -26.57 3.11
C PHE A 62 0.57 -25.34 3.55
N ALA A 63 1.86 -25.53 3.85
CA ALA A 63 2.74 -24.42 4.23
C ALA A 63 2.91 -23.39 3.10
N SER A 64 3.03 -23.84 1.85
CA SER A 64 3.19 -22.95 0.69
C SER A 64 1.94 -22.13 0.36
N ILE A 65 0.74 -22.70 0.53
CA ILE A 65 -0.53 -21.97 0.35
C ILE A 65 -0.68 -20.85 1.39
N GLN A 66 -0.33 -21.14 2.64
CA GLN A 66 -0.47 -20.16 3.73
C GLN A 66 0.50 -18.99 3.58
N GLN A 67 1.72 -19.24 3.08
CA GLN A 67 2.71 -18.18 2.88
C GLN A 67 2.38 -17.28 1.67
N GLN A 68 1.86 -17.84 0.57
CA GLN A 68 1.50 -17.06 -0.60
C GLN A 68 0.33 -16.10 -0.32
N GLN A 69 -0.68 -16.53 0.43
CA GLN A 69 -1.85 -15.71 0.73
C GLN A 69 -1.51 -14.47 1.57
N ASN A 70 -0.60 -14.62 2.53
CA ASN A 70 -0.18 -13.52 3.40
C ASN A 70 0.67 -12.48 2.65
N ALA A 71 1.57 -12.92 1.75
CA ALA A 71 2.43 -12.01 0.99
C ALA A 71 1.65 -11.18 -0.04
N THR A 72 0.62 -11.75 -0.68
CA THR A 72 -0.21 -11.01 -1.64
C THR A 72 -1.09 -9.98 -0.96
N LEU A 73 -1.68 -10.33 0.19
CA LEU A 73 -2.58 -9.44 0.91
C LEU A 73 -1.84 -8.24 1.52
N GLU A 74 -0.64 -8.45 2.07
CA GLU A 74 0.18 -7.38 2.64
C GLU A 74 0.59 -6.35 1.58
N ASN A 75 0.99 -6.82 0.39
CA ASN A 75 1.36 -5.93 -0.73
C ASN A 75 0.17 -5.09 -1.22
N ASP A 76 -1.02 -5.69 -1.32
CA ASP A 76 -2.23 -4.97 -1.74
C ASP A 76 -2.67 -3.93 -0.70
N ILE A 77 -2.52 -4.24 0.59
CA ILE A 77 -2.82 -3.30 1.69
C ILE A 77 -1.83 -2.13 1.67
N GLU A 78 -0.53 -2.40 1.57
CA GLU A 78 0.50 -1.35 1.51
C GLU A 78 0.34 -0.46 0.27
N LYS A 79 -0.02 -1.03 -0.89
CA LYS A 79 -0.32 -0.25 -2.09
C LYS A 79 -1.53 0.68 -1.88
N LYS A 80 -2.64 0.15 -1.36
CA LYS A 80 -3.85 0.95 -1.09
C LYS A 80 -3.59 2.04 -0.05
N LYS A 81 -2.80 1.76 0.98
CA LYS A 81 -2.38 2.73 1.99
C LYS A 81 -1.63 3.90 1.35
N LYS A 82 -0.65 3.62 0.48
CA LYS A 82 0.10 4.66 -0.25
C LYS A 82 -0.80 5.50 -1.16
N GLU A 83 -1.72 4.87 -1.89
CA GLU A 83 -2.70 5.58 -2.73
C GLU A 83 -3.61 6.50 -1.89
N ILE A 84 -4.10 6.02 -0.75
CA ILE A 84 -4.92 6.82 0.18
C ILE A 84 -4.11 8.01 0.71
N GLN A 85 -2.89 7.79 1.19
CA GLN A 85 -2.04 8.87 1.71
C GLN A 85 -1.73 9.93 0.65
N ALA A 86 -1.46 9.52 -0.60
CA ALA A 86 -1.23 10.44 -1.71
C ALA A 86 -2.47 11.31 -2.01
N SER A 87 -3.67 10.70 -2.05
CA SER A 87 -4.91 11.45 -2.28
C SER A 87 -5.24 12.43 -1.15
N GLN A 88 -5.01 12.03 0.11
CA GLN A 88 -5.20 12.90 1.28
C GLN A 88 -4.27 14.10 1.25
N ARG A 89 -3.00 13.91 0.85
CA ARG A 89 -2.03 15.01 0.73
C ARG A 89 -2.44 16.00 -0.34
N ALA A 90 -2.80 15.51 -1.53
CA ALA A 90 -3.25 16.37 -2.62
C ALA A 90 -4.47 17.20 -2.20
N TYR A 91 -5.43 16.58 -1.50
CA TYR A 91 -6.59 17.28 -0.96
C TYR A 91 -6.24 18.35 0.07
N ILE A 92 -5.34 18.04 1.02
CA ILE A 92 -4.88 19.01 2.03
C ILE A 92 -4.18 20.19 1.35
N LEU A 93 -3.29 19.94 0.40
CA LEU A 93 -2.54 20.99 -0.30
C LEU A 93 -3.46 21.91 -1.11
N GLU A 94 -4.43 21.34 -1.83
CA GLU A 94 -5.43 22.11 -2.55
C GLU A 94 -6.23 23.02 -1.61
N GLN A 95 -6.70 22.48 -0.48
CA GLN A 95 -7.43 23.27 0.51
C GLN A 95 -6.58 24.38 1.13
N MET A 96 -5.30 24.13 1.37
CA MET A 96 -4.36 25.14 1.86
C MET A 96 -4.13 26.24 0.82
N ALA A 97 -3.89 25.88 -0.45
CA ALA A 97 -3.72 26.84 -1.55
C ALA A 97 -4.94 27.76 -1.67
N VAL A 98 -6.15 27.19 -1.66
CA VAL A 98 -7.41 27.95 -1.72
C VAL A 98 -7.55 28.90 -0.52
N GLN A 99 -7.22 28.46 0.69
CA GLN A 99 -7.28 29.31 1.88
C GLN A 99 -6.27 30.46 1.82
N LEU A 100 -5.02 30.17 1.46
CA LEU A 100 -3.97 31.19 1.29
C LEU A 100 -4.36 32.21 0.22
N LYS A 101 -4.94 31.75 -0.89
CA LYS A 101 -5.44 32.59 -1.98
C LYS A 101 -6.54 33.51 -1.49
N ASN A 102 -7.53 33.00 -0.77
CA ASN A 102 -8.63 33.80 -0.26
C ASN A 102 -8.14 34.88 0.71
N ILE A 103 -7.20 34.54 1.60
CA ILE A 103 -6.63 35.48 2.58
C ILE A 103 -5.82 36.58 1.87
N ALA A 104 -5.00 36.21 0.88
CA ALA A 104 -4.13 37.15 0.20
C ALA A 104 -4.85 38.01 -0.86
N SER A 105 -5.86 37.46 -1.55
CA SER A 105 -6.52 38.14 -2.67
C SER A 105 -7.17 39.46 -2.25
N GLU A 106 -7.86 39.50 -1.10
CA GLU A 106 -8.57 40.70 -0.65
C GLU A 106 -7.60 41.85 -0.33
N GLU A 107 -6.51 41.55 0.37
CA GLU A 107 -5.58 42.57 0.85
C GLU A 107 -4.55 42.99 -0.23
N LEU A 108 -4.15 42.08 -1.12
CA LEU A 108 -3.30 42.40 -2.27
C LEU A 108 -4.02 43.28 -3.28
N MET A 109 -5.31 43.03 -3.55
CA MET A 109 -6.11 43.87 -4.42
C MET A 109 -6.29 45.28 -3.82
N ARG A 110 -6.52 45.36 -2.50
CA ARG A 110 -6.72 46.64 -1.80
C ARG A 110 -5.46 47.51 -1.75
N THR A 111 -4.31 46.89 -1.48
CA THR A 111 -3.07 47.63 -1.19
C THR A 111 -2.19 47.82 -2.44
N TYR A 112 -2.17 46.83 -3.33
CA TYR A 112 -1.25 46.79 -4.47
C TYR A 112 -1.98 46.78 -5.83
N GLY A 113 -3.30 46.62 -5.87
CA GLY A 113 -4.06 46.51 -7.13
C GLY A 113 -3.74 45.23 -7.92
N LEU A 114 -3.22 44.20 -7.25
CA LEU A 114 -2.82 42.93 -7.86
C LEU A 114 -3.87 41.85 -7.59
N THR A 115 -4.06 40.97 -8.57
CA THR A 115 -4.92 39.78 -8.44
C THR A 115 -4.08 38.52 -8.33
N VAL A 116 -4.43 37.63 -7.40
CA VAL A 116 -3.77 36.32 -7.25
C VAL A 116 -4.36 35.36 -8.27
N THR A 117 -3.55 34.94 -9.23
CA THR A 117 -3.96 34.00 -10.28
C THR A 117 -3.91 32.59 -9.75
N ASP A 118 -2.77 32.18 -9.20
CA ASP A 118 -2.55 30.83 -8.67
C ASP A 118 -1.63 30.84 -7.44
N ILE A 119 -1.79 29.83 -6.59
CA ILE A 119 -0.86 29.56 -5.48
C ILE A 119 -0.51 28.08 -5.52
N SER A 120 0.77 27.78 -5.71
CA SER A 120 1.29 26.42 -5.65
C SER A 120 2.18 26.24 -4.42
N LEU A 121 2.05 25.09 -3.77
CA LEU A 121 2.85 24.72 -2.61
C LEU A 121 3.80 23.59 -2.99
N THR A 122 5.09 23.80 -2.74
CA THR A 122 6.12 22.77 -2.83
C THR A 122 6.31 22.13 -1.46
N ILE A 123 6.23 20.80 -1.39
CA ILE A 123 6.34 20.04 -0.16
C ILE A 123 7.62 19.22 -0.11
N ALA A 124 8.13 19.01 1.10
CA ALA A 124 9.21 18.07 1.35
C ALA A 124 8.79 16.63 1.07
N GLU A 125 9.73 15.80 0.61
CA GLU A 125 9.54 14.36 0.46
C GLU A 125 9.53 13.69 1.85
N SER A 126 8.37 13.73 2.51
CA SER A 126 8.17 13.20 3.86
C SER A 126 6.83 12.47 3.95
N GLU A 127 6.74 11.36 4.70
CA GLU A 127 5.48 10.60 4.93
C GLU A 127 4.51 11.25 5.93
N GLN A 128 4.83 12.44 6.45
CA GLN A 128 3.99 13.16 7.41
C GLN A 128 2.68 13.73 6.81
N ILE A 129 1.62 13.74 7.63
CA ILE A 129 0.33 14.36 7.33
C ILE A 129 -0.02 15.29 8.51
N PRO A 130 -0.20 16.60 8.29
CA PRO A 130 -0.05 17.32 7.01
C PRO A 130 1.41 17.34 6.51
N PRO A 131 1.62 17.49 5.18
CA PRO A 131 2.97 17.56 4.62
C PRO A 131 3.67 18.86 5.03
N GLN A 132 5.00 18.80 5.18
CA GLN A 132 5.82 19.97 5.45
C GLN A 132 5.99 20.79 4.17
N ILE A 133 5.68 22.09 4.23
CA ILE A 133 5.83 23.03 3.12
C ILE A 133 7.27 23.53 3.10
N GLU A 134 7.91 23.47 1.93
CA GLU A 134 9.25 24.02 1.69
C GLU A 134 9.18 25.38 1.02
N ALA A 135 8.29 25.53 0.04
CA ALA A 135 8.12 26.78 -0.68
C ALA A 135 6.66 27.02 -1.07
N ILE A 136 6.27 28.30 -1.10
CA ILE A 136 4.99 28.79 -1.58
C ILE A 136 5.27 29.69 -2.77
N THR A 137 4.79 29.29 -3.94
CA THR A 137 4.91 30.07 -5.17
C THR A 137 3.60 30.78 -5.44
N VAL A 138 3.67 32.10 -5.59
CA VAL A 138 2.50 32.96 -5.78
C VAL A 138 2.58 33.61 -7.14
N GLU A 139 1.55 33.37 -7.96
CA GLU A 139 1.41 33.99 -9.28
C GLU A 139 0.44 35.16 -9.20
N LEU A 140 0.92 36.34 -9.62
CA LEU A 140 0.19 37.61 -9.53
C LEU A 140 0.04 38.24 -10.92
N ALA A 141 -1.10 38.87 -11.16
CA ALA A 141 -1.37 39.63 -12.37
C ALA A 141 -1.85 41.06 -12.05
N GLU A 142 -1.37 42.04 -12.84
CA GLU A 142 -1.80 43.44 -12.81
C GLU A 142 -3.07 43.64 -13.67
N GLU A 143 -4.07 44.36 -13.16
CA GLU A 143 -5.15 44.90 -13.99
C GLU A 143 -4.73 46.23 -14.62
N THR A 144 -4.39 46.23 -15.91
CA THR A 144 -4.15 47.49 -16.64
C THR A 144 -5.47 48.10 -17.11
N THR A 145 -5.96 49.12 -16.41
CA THR A 145 -6.83 50.12 -17.05
C THR A 145 -5.95 51.08 -17.86
N SER A 146 -6.18 51.10 -19.18
CA SER A 146 -5.64 51.96 -20.24
C SER A 146 -4.78 53.17 -19.83
N VAL A 147 -3.52 53.22 -20.28
CA VAL A 147 -2.95 54.18 -21.25
C VAL A 147 -1.49 53.76 -21.52
N VAL A 148 -1.24 53.36 -22.76
CA VAL A 148 0.08 52.99 -23.28
C VAL A 148 0.99 54.23 -23.30
N LYS A 149 2.11 54.20 -22.54
CA LYS A 149 3.30 54.98 -22.85
C LYS A 149 4.46 54.02 -23.12
N PRO A 150 5.11 54.07 -24.30
CA PRO A 150 6.21 53.19 -24.60
C PRO A 150 7.47 53.75 -23.93
N ILE A 151 8.09 53.01 -23.00
CA ILE A 151 9.40 53.39 -22.46
C ILE A 151 10.31 52.17 -22.35
N ARG A 152 11.55 52.41 -22.78
CA ARG A 152 12.67 51.49 -23.01
C ARG A 152 12.99 50.58 -21.83
N ILE A 153 13.39 49.36 -22.18
CA ILE A 153 13.99 48.36 -21.29
C ILE A 153 15.30 48.92 -20.73
N GLN A 154 15.25 49.42 -19.49
CA GLN A 154 16.37 49.44 -18.57
C GLN A 154 15.90 48.69 -17.34
N SER A 155 16.61 47.64 -16.96
CA SER A 155 16.38 46.92 -15.71
C SER A 155 16.67 47.89 -14.56
N SER A 156 15.60 48.48 -14.00
CA SER A 156 15.66 49.48 -12.92
C SER A 156 15.52 48.76 -11.56
N PRO A 157 16.24 49.20 -10.51
CA PRO A 157 16.15 48.65 -9.15
C PRO A 157 14.74 48.69 -8.52
N GLU A 158 13.81 49.48 -9.05
CA GLU A 158 12.42 49.59 -8.57
C GLU A 158 11.62 48.28 -8.67
N MET A 159 11.90 47.44 -9.66
CA MET A 159 11.16 46.19 -9.89
C MET A 159 11.59 45.06 -8.93
N THR A 160 12.77 45.19 -8.30
CA THR A 160 13.25 44.26 -7.28
C THR A 160 12.71 44.63 -5.90
N GLU A 161 12.58 45.92 -5.60
CA GLU A 161 12.02 46.40 -4.32
C GLU A 161 10.54 46.05 -4.15
N GLN A 162 9.71 46.16 -5.20
CA GLN A 162 8.29 45.80 -5.13
C GLN A 162 8.06 44.30 -4.85
N HIS A 163 8.84 43.41 -5.47
CA HIS A 163 8.75 41.97 -5.18
C HIS A 163 9.15 41.65 -3.74
N GLU A 164 10.17 42.33 -3.22
CA GLU A 164 10.66 42.10 -1.86
C GLU A 164 9.67 42.62 -0.80
N ASP A 165 8.98 43.73 -1.07
CA ASP A 165 7.92 44.27 -0.21
C ASP A 165 6.68 43.37 -0.20
N ILE A 166 6.25 42.86 -1.35
CA ILE A 166 5.11 41.92 -1.44
C ILE A 166 5.48 40.58 -0.77
N ALA A 167 6.71 40.09 -0.92
CA ALA A 167 7.18 38.88 -0.25
C ALA A 167 7.21 39.06 1.28
N ARG A 168 7.72 40.19 1.78
CA ARG A 168 7.68 40.52 3.22
C ARG A 168 6.25 40.59 3.75
N PHE A 169 5.36 41.22 2.98
CA PHE A 169 3.95 41.35 3.32
C PHE A 169 3.24 39.99 3.42
N LEU A 170 3.43 39.11 2.44
CA LEU A 170 2.86 37.76 2.44
C LEU A 170 3.48 36.87 3.52
N ALA A 171 4.79 36.99 3.78
CA ALA A 171 5.48 36.29 4.86
C ALA A 171 4.88 36.62 6.22
N GLN A 172 4.64 37.92 6.48
CA GLN A 172 4.00 38.37 7.70
C GLN A 172 2.54 37.93 7.80
N MET A 173 1.80 37.95 6.69
CA MET A 173 0.39 37.55 6.63
C MET A 173 0.19 36.05 6.90
N TRP A 174 1.04 35.21 6.31
CA TRP A 174 0.93 33.76 6.44
C TRP A 174 1.75 33.18 7.59
N GLY A 175 2.55 34.00 8.27
CA GLY A 175 3.40 33.58 9.39
C GLY A 175 4.53 32.63 8.98
N VAL A 176 5.01 32.75 7.75
CA VAL A 176 6.09 31.91 7.17
C VAL A 176 7.35 32.73 6.94
N ASP A 177 8.50 32.05 6.82
CA ASP A 177 9.76 32.73 6.50
C ASP A 177 9.70 33.31 5.07
N GLN A 178 10.20 34.53 4.89
CA GLN A 178 10.27 35.20 3.59
C GLN A 178 11.04 34.37 2.55
N GLN A 179 12.02 33.57 2.99
CA GLN A 179 12.80 32.68 2.12
C GLN A 179 11.98 31.54 1.52
N MET A 180 10.81 31.24 2.07
CA MET A 180 9.90 30.22 1.54
C MET A 180 8.97 30.77 0.45
N ILE A 181 8.90 32.09 0.24
CA ILE A 181 7.97 32.69 -0.71
C ILE A 181 8.68 33.07 -2.00
N THR A 182 8.22 32.53 -3.12
CA THR A 182 8.67 32.93 -4.46
C THR A 182 7.53 33.59 -5.22
N ILE A 183 7.79 34.77 -5.78
CA ILE A 183 6.78 35.57 -6.49
C ILE A 183 7.08 35.56 -7.98
N HIS A 184 6.07 35.25 -8.78
CA HIS A 184 6.08 35.45 -10.23
C HIS A 184 4.98 36.44 -10.63
N LEU A 185 5.38 37.50 -11.33
CA LEU A 185 4.46 38.50 -11.89
C LEU A 185 4.27 38.22 -13.39
N GLU A 186 3.05 37.89 -13.80
CA GLU A 186 2.71 37.73 -15.20
C GLU A 186 1.96 38.97 -15.70
N ARG A 187 2.52 39.65 -16.71
CA ARG A 187 1.85 40.76 -17.38
C ARG A 187 0.91 40.18 -18.43
N ARG A 188 -0.39 40.31 -18.20
CA ARG A 188 -1.42 39.91 -19.15
C ARG A 188 -1.41 40.89 -20.34
N GLU A 189 -1.12 40.41 -21.54
CA GLU A 189 -1.33 41.14 -22.82
C GLU A 189 -2.83 41.23 -23.17
#